data_AF-A0A9W6KII7-F1
#
_entry.id   AF-A0A9W6KII7-F1
#
_cell.length_a   1.000
_cell.length_b   1.000
_cell.length_c   1.000
_cell.angle_alpha   90.00
_cell.angle_beta   90.00
_cell.angle_gamma   90.00
#
_symmetry.space_group_name_H-M   'P 1'
#
loop_
_entity.id
_entity.type
_entity.pdbx_description
1 polymer ?
#
loop_
_entity_poly.entity_id
_entity_poly.type
_entity_poly.pdbx_seq_one_letter_code
_entity_poly.pdbx_strand_id
1 'polypeptide(L)'
;MAAMNPRTVHLALRGTMTALAVLAAVQVLLAGSFLSGHYPVLRWHMITGFAMVVVALVQSAVIFLPGRRQREPSLPRMGLLIPVLLATQGILGVFRVLELHVPIGVLMAVGTVHAATWAWKTPLPGAQPAAAAKVEVAA
;
A
#
# COMPACT_ATOMS: atom_id res chain seq x y z
N MET A 1 -23.80 -11.09 -8.64
CA MET A 1 -22.82 -10.43 -7.73
C MET A 1 -22.94 -8.93 -7.91
N ALA A 2 -23.32 -8.19 -6.87
CA ALA A 2 -23.44 -6.73 -6.94
C ALA A 2 -22.07 -6.09 -7.21
N ALA A 3 -21.96 -5.32 -8.28
CA ALA A 3 -20.75 -4.55 -8.57
C ALA A 3 -20.55 -3.50 -7.48
N MET A 4 -19.40 -3.51 -6.79
CA MET A 4 -19.09 -2.47 -5.80
C MET A 4 -18.97 -1.11 -6.46
N ASN A 5 -19.51 -0.07 -5.80
CA ASN A 5 -19.39 1.31 -6.26
C ASN A 5 -17.89 1.68 -6.45
N PRO A 6 -17.50 2.23 -7.63
CA PRO A 6 -16.12 2.68 -7.88
C PRO A 6 -15.56 3.61 -6.80
N ARG A 7 -16.39 4.42 -6.14
CA ARG A 7 -15.98 5.25 -5.01
C ARG A 7 -15.56 4.42 -3.80
N THR A 8 -16.32 3.40 -3.42
CA THR A 8 -16.01 2.49 -2.30
C THR A 8 -14.68 1.77 -2.53
N VAL A 9 -14.42 1.34 -3.76
CA VAL A 9 -13.14 0.73 -4.15
C VAL A 9 -11.98 1.70 -3.96
N HIS A 10 -12.13 2.94 -4.41
CA HIS A 10 -11.06 3.93 -4.28
C HIS A 10 -10.81 4.31 -2.83
N LEU A 11 -11.86 4.39 -2.01
CA LEU A 11 -11.75 4.59 -0.57
C LEU A 11 -11.04 3.41 0.10
N ALA A 12 -11.37 2.18 -0.29
CA ALA A 12 -10.68 0.99 0.20
C ALA A 12 -9.20 1.01 -0.17
N LEU A 13 -8.85 1.36 -1.43
CA LEU A 13 -7.47 1.52 -1.88
C LEU A 13 -6.72 2.58 -1.06
N ARG A 14 -7.33 3.74 -0.82
CA ARG A 14 -6.74 4.79 0.04
C ARG A 14 -6.50 4.28 1.45
N GLY A 15 -7.49 3.59 2.03
CA GLY A 15 -7.40 3.01 3.36
C GLY A 15 -6.26 2.01 3.47
N THR A 16 -6.19 1.03 2.56
CA THR A 16 -5.15 0.00 2.59
C THR A 16 -3.76 0.56 2.30
N MET A 17 -3.60 1.50 1.36
CA MET A 17 -2.31 2.15 1.09
C MET A 17 -1.84 2.98 2.29
N THR A 18 -2.76 3.69 2.96
CA THR A 18 -2.43 4.45 4.18
C THR A 18 -2.01 3.52 5.31
N ALA A 19 -2.74 2.41 5.51
CA ALA A 19 -2.37 1.41 6.50
C ALA A 19 -0.99 0.79 6.21
N LEU A 20 -0.69 0.46 4.95
CA LEU A 20 0.63 -0.04 4.56
C LEU A 20 1.74 0.98 4.82
N ALA A 21 1.51 2.27 4.56
CA ALA A 21 2.47 3.32 4.83
C ALA A 21 2.74 3.48 6.34
N VAL A 22 1.70 3.46 7.17
CA VAL A 22 1.82 3.53 8.63
C VAL A 22 2.57 2.30 9.17
N LEU A 23 2.18 1.10 8.74
CA LEU A 23 2.86 -0.14 9.16
C LEU A 23 4.32 -0.17 8.71
N ALA A 24 4.64 0.36 7.53
CA ALA A 24 6.01 0.46 7.05
C ALA A 24 6.85 1.44 7.90
N ALA A 25 6.28 2.57 8.31
CA ALA A 25 6.95 3.50 9.23
C ALA A 25 7.21 2.82 10.59
N VAL A 26 6.23 2.09 11.12
CA VAL A 26 6.40 1.28 12.33
C VAL A 26 7.50 0.23 12.14
N GLN A 27 7.57 -0.43 10.98
CA GLN A 27 8.64 -1.41 10.70
C GLN A 27 10.03 -0.80 10.77
N VAL A 28 10.23 0.39 10.21
CA VAL A 28 11.51 1.09 10.25
C VAL A 28 11.90 1.44 11.68
N LEU A 29 10.95 1.92 12.50
CA LEU A 29 11.20 2.23 13.92
C LEU A 29 11.56 0.97 14.72
N LEU A 30 10.84 -0.13 14.51
CA LEU A 30 11.11 -1.40 15.20
C LEU A 30 12.46 -2.00 14.77
N ALA A 31 12.77 -1.97 13.47
CA ALA A 31 14.06 -2.42 12.95
C ALA A 31 15.22 -1.58 13.51
N GLY A 32 15.08 -0.25 13.52
CA GLY A 32 16.07 0.64 14.12
C GLY A 32 16.26 0.39 15.61
N SER A 33 15.18 0.19 16.36
CA SER A 33 15.23 -0.12 17.79
C SER A 33 15.94 -1.46 18.07
N PHE A 34 15.68 -2.49 17.26
CA PHE A 34 16.37 -3.77 17.31
C PHE A 34 17.87 -3.62 17.03
N LEU A 35 18.25 -2.88 15.99
CA LEU A 35 19.65 -2.60 15.65
C LEU A 35 20.38 -1.79 16.73
N SER A 36 19.64 -0.98 17.50
CA SER A 36 20.12 -0.26 18.68
C SER A 36 20.15 -1.11 19.95
N GLY A 37 19.89 -2.42 19.88
CA GLY A 37 20.05 -3.37 20.99
C GLY A 37 18.76 -3.75 21.73
N HIS A 38 17.59 -3.24 21.33
CA HIS A 38 16.31 -3.59 21.97
C HIS A 38 15.72 -4.90 21.41
N TYR A 39 16.44 -6.01 21.58
CA TYR A 39 16.10 -7.30 20.97
C TYR A 39 14.63 -7.77 21.12
N PRO A 40 13.92 -7.53 22.24
CA PRO A 40 12.50 -7.94 22.38
C PRO A 40 11.57 -7.34 21.32
N VAL A 41 11.91 -6.19 20.72
CA VAL A 41 11.10 -5.55 19.68
C VAL A 41 11.12 -6.30 18.34
N LEU A 42 12.00 -7.29 18.17
CA LEU A 42 12.04 -8.14 16.99
C LEU A 42 10.73 -8.92 16.81
N ARG A 43 10.10 -9.34 17.92
CA ARG A 43 8.79 -10.00 17.85
C ARG A 43 7.73 -9.06 17.28
N TRP A 44 7.76 -7.78 17.68
CA TRP A 44 6.86 -6.76 17.15
C TRP A 44 7.13 -6.50 15.67
N HIS A 45 8.40 -6.43 15.26
CA HIS A 45 8.78 -6.30 13.85
C HIS A 45 8.18 -7.44 12.99
N MET A 46 8.23 -8.67 13.50
CA MET A 46 7.64 -9.83 12.83
C MET A 46 6.10 -9.73 12.76
N ILE A 47 5.44 -9.39 13.86
CA ILE A 47 3.97 -9.23 13.91
C ILE A 47 3.51 -8.14 12.95
N THR A 48 4.19 -6.99 12.92
CA THR A 48 3.89 -5.89 11.99
C THR A 48 4.11 -6.33 10.54
N GLY A 49 5.12 -7.17 10.27
CA GLY A 49 5.33 -7.76 8.95
C GLY A 49 4.18 -8.62 8.47
N PHE A 50 3.67 -9.50 9.34
CA PHE A 50 2.48 -10.30 9.04
C PHE A 50 1.24 -9.42 8.82
N ALA A 51 1.05 -8.38 9.63
CA ALA A 51 -0.05 -7.43 9.46
C ALA A 51 0.02 -6.74 8.08
N MET A 52 1.22 -6.34 7.62
CA MET A 52 1.41 -5.76 6.29
C MET A 52 1.00 -6.73 5.17
N VAL A 53 1.35 -8.02 5.29
CA VAL A 53 0.94 -9.05 4.31
C VAL A 53 -0.58 -9.16 4.26
N VAL A 54 -1.25 -9.23 5.42
CA VAL A 54 -2.73 -9.28 5.48
C VAL A 54 -3.35 -8.06 4.80
N VAL A 55 -2.88 -6.85 5.10
CA VAL A 55 -3.38 -5.62 4.46
C VAL A 55 -3.14 -5.63 2.95
N ALA A 56 -1.98 -6.11 2.50
CA ALA A 56 -1.66 -6.24 1.08
C ALA A 56 -2.58 -7.23 0.36
N LEU A 57 -2.92 -8.36 1.00
CA LEU A 57 -3.88 -9.33 0.47
C LEU A 57 -5.29 -8.74 0.38
N VAL A 58 -5.74 -7.99 1.40
CA VAL A 58 -7.01 -7.25 1.35
C VAL A 58 -7.02 -6.26 0.19
N GLN A 59 -5.94 -5.49 0.02
CA GLN A 59 -5.79 -4.57 -1.10
C GLN A 59 -5.84 -5.28 -2.45
N SER A 60 -5.21 -6.45 -2.56
CA SER A 60 -5.22 -7.28 -3.76
C SER A 60 -6.64 -7.73 -4.09
N ALA A 61 -7.36 -8.27 -3.09
CA ALA A 61 -8.75 -8.68 -3.25
C ALA A 61 -9.62 -7.50 -3.72
N VAL A 62 -9.44 -6.33 -3.10
CA VAL A 62 -10.07 -5.08 -3.57
C VAL A 62 -9.72 -4.84 -5.03
N ILE A 63 -8.46 -4.86 -5.46
CA ILE A 63 -8.03 -4.59 -6.86
C ILE A 63 -8.54 -5.63 -7.88
N PHE A 64 -8.79 -6.88 -7.48
CA PHE A 64 -9.20 -7.93 -8.42
C PHE A 64 -10.72 -8.17 -8.52
N LEU A 65 -11.54 -7.62 -7.62
CA LEU A 65 -13.00 -7.82 -7.64
C LEU A 65 -13.66 -7.56 -9.02
N PRO A 66 -14.55 -8.48 -9.51
CA PRO A 66 -15.21 -8.39 -10.82
C PRO A 66 -16.11 -7.14 -10.96
N GLY A 67 -16.32 -6.68 -12.20
CA GLY A 67 -17.25 -5.57 -12.52
C GLY A 67 -16.60 -4.19 -12.75
N ARG A 68 -15.30 -4.14 -13.08
CA ARG A 68 -14.60 -2.87 -13.34
C ARG A 68 -14.49 -2.58 -14.82
N ARG A 69 -15.16 -1.52 -15.28
CA ARG A 69 -15.13 -1.10 -16.68
C ARG A 69 -13.95 -0.19 -17.03
N GLN A 70 -13.24 0.36 -16.04
CA GLN A 70 -12.04 1.19 -16.23
C GLN A 70 -11.09 0.98 -15.04
N ARG A 71 -9.97 0.27 -15.26
CA ARG A 71 -8.86 0.17 -14.29
C ARG A 71 -7.67 0.88 -14.91
N GLU A 72 -7.00 1.75 -14.16
CA GLU A 72 -5.65 2.22 -14.53
C GLU A 72 -4.74 0.99 -14.75
N PRO A 73 -3.99 0.89 -15.87
CA PRO A 73 -3.16 -0.27 -16.20
C PRO A 73 -2.07 -0.59 -15.16
N SER A 74 -1.77 0.33 -14.25
CA SER A 74 -0.82 0.17 -13.16
C SER A 74 -1.40 -0.52 -11.92
N LEU A 75 -2.72 -0.44 -11.69
CA LEU A 75 -3.37 -0.98 -10.49
C LEU A 75 -3.24 -2.51 -10.34
N PRO A 76 -3.49 -3.34 -11.37
CA PRO A 76 -3.33 -4.79 -11.25
C PRO A 76 -1.89 -5.20 -10.95
N ARG A 77 -0.91 -4.46 -11.49
CA ARG A 77 0.52 -4.70 -11.22
C ARG A 77 0.85 -4.45 -9.75
N MET A 78 0.40 -3.34 -9.19
CA MET A 78 0.60 -3.04 -7.76
C MET A 78 -0.09 -4.06 -6.84
N GLY A 79 -1.28 -4.51 -7.21
CA GLY A 79 -2.03 -5.52 -6.46
C GLY A 79 -1.27 -6.84 -6.32
N LEU A 80 -0.51 -7.26 -7.33
CA LEU A 80 0.30 -8.48 -7.25
C LEU A 80 1.70 -8.23 -6.67
N LEU A 81 2.31 -7.09 -7.00
CA LEU A 81 3.70 -6.81 -6.66
C LEU A 81 3.92 -6.62 -5.16
N ILE A 82 3.01 -5.92 -4.46
CA ILE A 82 3.19 -5.61 -3.03
C ILE A 82 3.22 -6.88 -2.15
N PRO A 83 2.26 -7.82 -2.26
CA PRO A 83 2.32 -9.09 -1.51
C PRO A 83 3.59 -9.89 -1.79
N VAL A 84 4.02 -9.96 -3.05
CA VAL A 84 5.23 -10.69 -3.45
C VAL A 84 6.46 -10.06 -2.81
N LEU A 85 6.62 -8.74 -2.89
CA LEU A 85 7.75 -8.03 -2.27
C LEU A 85 7.77 -8.21 -0.76
N LEU A 86 6.62 -8.19 -0.08
CA LEU A 86 6.52 -8.42 1.36
C LEU A 86 6.91 -9.87 1.73
N ALA A 87 6.50 -10.86 0.93
CA ALA A 87 6.90 -12.25 1.12
C ALA A 87 8.42 -12.41 0.94
N THR A 88 8.99 -11.80 -0.10
CA THR A 88 10.44 -11.76 -0.31
C THR A 88 11.16 -11.13 0.89
N GLN A 89 10.64 -10.03 1.44
CA GLN A 89 11.21 -9.42 2.64
C GLN A 89 11.15 -10.34 3.86
N GLY A 90 10.05 -11.07 4.06
CA GLY A 90 9.95 -12.07 5.11
C GLY A 90 11.01 -13.16 4.98
N ILE A 91 11.24 -13.66 3.77
CA ILE A 91 12.28 -14.66 3.47
C ILE A 91 13.66 -14.08 3.81
N LEU A 92 14.01 -12.89 3.29
CA LEU A 92 15.31 -12.25 3.56
C LEU A 92 15.54 -12.02 5.06
N GLY A 93 14.50 -11.61 5.79
CA GLY A 93 14.55 -11.42 7.24
C GLY A 93 14.79 -12.72 8.00
N VAL A 94 14.08 -13.79 7.66
CA VAL A 94 14.24 -15.12 8.28
C VAL A 94 15.64 -15.70 8.04
N PHE A 95 16.15 -15.58 6.80
CA PHE A 95 17.49 -16.03 6.44
C PHE A 95 18.60 -15.05 6.85
N ARG A 96 18.26 -13.93 7.51
CA ARG A 96 19.21 -12.92 8.01
C ARG A 96 20.11 -12.34 6.91
N VAL A 97 19.60 -12.23 5.69
CA VAL A 97 20.31 -11.58 4.57
C VAL A 97 20.16 -10.07 4.70
N LEU A 98 20.74 -9.51 5.77
CA LEU A 98 20.49 -8.13 6.21
C LEU A 98 20.91 -7.08 5.18
N GLU A 99 21.98 -7.38 4.44
CA GLU A 99 22.52 -6.54 3.36
C GLU A 99 21.48 -6.24 2.27
N LEU A 100 20.52 -7.15 2.04
CA LEU A 100 19.42 -6.97 1.10
C LEU A 100 18.12 -6.60 1.81
N HIS A 101 17.84 -7.23 2.95
CA HIS A 101 16.62 -7.00 3.72
C HIS A 101 16.46 -5.52 4.11
N VAL A 102 17.50 -4.92 4.68
CA VAL A 102 17.42 -3.55 5.21
C VAL A 102 17.26 -2.52 4.09
N PRO A 103 18.12 -2.46 3.04
CA PRO A 103 17.98 -1.44 2.00
C PRO A 103 16.68 -1.58 1.22
N ILE A 104 16.28 -2.82 0.86
CA ILE A 104 15.02 -3.04 0.14
C ILE A 104 13.82 -2.71 1.05
N GLY A 105 13.89 -3.03 2.34
CA GLY A 105 12.86 -2.64 3.31
C GLY A 105 12.66 -1.13 3.40
N VAL A 106 13.75 -0.35 3.42
CA VAL A 106 13.69 1.12 3.39
C VAL A 106 13.09 1.63 2.09
N LEU A 107 13.51 1.11 0.93
CA LEU A 107 12.95 1.48 -0.36
C LEU A 107 11.45 1.15 -0.44
N MET A 108 11.03 0.01 0.12
CA MET A 108 9.62 -0.35 0.22
C MET A 108 8.84 0.61 1.13
N ALA A 109 9.41 1.05 2.26
CA ALA A 109 8.77 2.03 3.14
C ALA A 109 8.57 3.38 2.44
N VAL A 110 9.57 3.87 1.70
CA VAL A 110 9.42 5.08 0.87
C VAL A 110 8.36 4.86 -0.22
N GLY A 111 8.40 3.69 -0.87
CA GLY A 111 7.46 3.32 -1.92
C GLY A 111 6.00 3.27 -1.44
N THR A 112 5.72 2.75 -0.23
CA THR A 112 4.36 2.72 0.33
C THR A 112 3.86 4.10 0.69
N VAL A 113 4.72 4.98 1.22
CA VAL A 113 4.36 6.39 1.45
C VAL A 113 4.04 7.07 0.11
N HIS A 114 4.88 6.89 -0.92
CA HIS A 114 4.62 7.45 -2.24
C HIS A 114 3.30 6.93 -2.83
N ALA A 115 3.05 5.62 -2.77
CA ALA A 115 1.80 5.00 -3.21
C ALA A 115 0.56 5.54 -2.47
N ALA A 116 0.67 5.76 -1.15
CA ALA A 116 -0.40 6.38 -0.38
C ALA A 116 -0.65 7.82 -0.85
N THR A 117 0.39 8.64 -1.00
CA THR A 117 0.22 10.03 -1.49
C THR A 117 -0.39 10.07 -2.89
N TRP A 118 0.00 9.15 -3.77
CA TRP A 118 -0.59 9.01 -5.09
C TRP A 118 -2.08 8.65 -5.01
N ALA A 119 -2.46 7.65 -4.20
CA ALA A 119 -3.85 7.23 -4.05
C ALA A 119 -4.77 8.36 -3.53
N TRP A 120 -4.24 9.24 -2.68
CA TRP A 120 -4.93 10.41 -2.18
C TRP A 120 -5.01 11.57 -3.20
N LYS A 121 -4.00 11.73 -4.05
CA LYS A 121 -4.00 12.72 -5.14
C LYS A 121 -4.87 12.32 -6.32
N THR A 122 -5.06 11.02 -6.56
CA THR A 122 -5.95 10.53 -7.62
C THR A 122 -7.41 10.88 -7.28
N PRO A 123 -8.12 11.61 -8.16
CA PRO A 123 -9.52 11.99 -7.96
C PRO A 123 -10.44 10.77 -7.80
N LEU A 124 -11.50 10.93 -7.00
CA LEU A 124 -12.52 9.90 -6.88
C LEU A 124 -13.30 9.75 -8.19
N PRO A 125 -13.66 8.52 -8.60
CA PRO A 125 -14.56 8.32 -9.73
C PRO A 125 -15.87 9.13 -9.57
N GLY A 126 -16.20 9.92 -10.60
CA GLY A 126 -17.38 10.79 -10.60
C GLY A 126 -17.22 12.10 -9.82
N ALA A 127 -16.01 12.48 -9.41
CA ALA A 127 -15.70 13.87 -9.05
C ALA A 127 -15.33 14.61 -10.34
N GLN A 128 -16.33 15.19 -11.02
CA GLN A 128 -16.07 16.07 -12.15
C GLN A 128 -15.32 17.31 -11.63
N PRO A 129 -14.18 17.72 -12.23
CA PRO A 129 -13.52 18.92 -11.78
C PRO A 129 -14.46 20.10 -11.98
N ALA A 130 -14.82 20.78 -10.89
CA ALA A 130 -15.66 21.98 -10.88
C ALA A 130 -15.14 23.10 -11.81
N ALA A 131 -13.92 22.96 -12.34
CA ALA A 131 -13.33 23.82 -13.36
C ALA A 131 -14.03 23.74 -14.73
N ALA A 132 -14.65 22.61 -15.12
CA ALA A 132 -15.34 22.50 -16.41
C ALA A 132 -16.69 23.24 -16.42
N ALA A 133 -17.37 23.31 -15.28
CA ALA A 133 -18.68 23.97 -15.16
C ALA A 133 -18.60 25.51 -15.19
N LYS A 134 -17.42 26.11 -14.98
CA LYS A 134 -17.23 27.56 -15.06
C LYS A 134 -17.01 28.08 -16.48
N VAL A 135 -16.67 27.21 -17.45
CA VAL A 135 -16.41 27.62 -18.83
C VAL A 135 -17.71 27.71 -19.63
N GLU A 136 -18.73 26.91 -19.31
CA GLU A 136 -20.00 26.86 -20.06
C GLU A 136 -20.99 27.97 -19.68
N VAL A 137 -20.85 28.58 -18.49
CA VAL A 137 -21.72 29.71 -18.06
C VAL A 137 -21.15 31.07 -18.52
N ALA A 138 -19.97 31.07 -19.14
CA ALA A 138 -19.27 32.28 -19.59
C ALA A 138 -19.16 32.39 -21.13
N ALA A 139 -19.86 31.54 -21.89
CA ALA A 139 -19.93 31.54 -23.36
C ALA A 139 -21.36 31.85 -23.81
#